data_AF-A0A9D4TR85-F1
#
_entry.id   AF-A0A9D4TR85-F1
#
_cell.length_a   1.000
_cell.length_b   1.000
_cell.length_c   1.000
_cell.angle_alpha   90.00
_cell.angle_beta   90.00
_cell.angle_gamma   90.00
#
_symmetry.space_group_name_H-M   'P 1'
#
loop_
_entity.id
_entity.type
_entity.pdbx_description
1 polymer ?
#
loop_
_entity_poly.entity_id
_entity_poly.type
_entity_poly.pdbx_seq_one_letter_code
_entity_poly.pdbx_strand_id
1 'polypeptide(L)'
;MSAGFMTDVVDTAKMLCRDLMRIKTVKTCSRQQHAAAALYLATKMCGHSRSRREVSKMFDLSTERLTALTKVFVNALGSTHPQLLQKHVEVGDLINRAVDRLELNDQKDINLLKKTARDIADSPCPT
;
A
#
# COMPACT_ATOMS: atom_id res chain seq x y z
N MET A 1 3.67 19.53 -5.59
CA MET A 1 2.39 18.78 -5.50
C MET A 1 2.69 17.42 -4.92
N SER A 2 2.59 17.29 -3.60
CA SER A 2 2.81 16.04 -2.90
C SER A 2 1.55 15.20 -3.07
N ALA A 3 1.60 14.08 -3.80
CA ALA A 3 0.53 13.09 -3.77
C ALA A 3 0.25 12.79 -2.29
N GLY A 4 -1.01 12.92 -1.84
CA GLY A 4 -1.43 12.92 -0.42
C GLY A 4 -1.02 11.68 0.38
N PHE A 5 0.27 11.56 0.62
CA PHE A 5 0.98 10.54 1.35
C PHE A 5 1.65 11.24 2.52
N MET A 6 1.60 10.58 3.67
CA MET A 6 2.29 11.05 4.86
C MET A 6 3.81 10.98 4.62
N THR A 7 4.56 11.87 5.27
CA THR A 7 6.00 12.08 5.02
C THR A 7 6.81 10.80 5.29
N ASP A 8 6.41 10.04 6.31
CA ASP A 8 6.94 8.73 6.68
C ASP A 8 6.83 7.70 5.53
N VAL A 9 5.70 7.66 4.83
CA VAL A 9 5.49 6.79 3.65
C VAL A 9 6.45 7.17 2.54
N VAL A 10 6.62 8.47 2.28
CA VAL A 10 7.48 8.98 1.22
C VAL A 10 8.95 8.67 1.52
N ASP A 11 9.38 8.85 2.76
CA ASP A 11 10.77 8.57 3.15
C ASP A 11 11.07 7.07 3.16
N THR A 12 10.13 6.24 3.62
CA THR A 12 10.21 4.78 3.51
C THR A 12 10.27 4.35 2.03
N ALA A 13 9.46 4.95 1.16
CA ALA A 13 9.48 4.65 -0.27
C ALA A 13 10.82 5.01 -0.91
N LYS A 14 11.43 6.15 -0.54
CA LYS A 14 12.77 6.54 -1.03
C LYS A 14 13.83 5.53 -0.59
N MET A 15 13.80 5.08 0.67
CA MET A 15 14.71 4.07 1.19
C MET A 15 14.60 2.77 0.38
N LEU A 16 13.38 2.21 0.26
CA LEU A 16 13.14 0.98 -0.49
C LEU A 16 13.57 1.12 -1.96
N CYS A 17 13.26 2.25 -2.59
CA CYS A 17 13.63 2.52 -3.99
C CYS A 17 15.15 2.53 -4.19
N ARG A 18 15.91 3.10 -3.24
CA ARG A 18 17.38 3.07 -3.27
C ARG A 18 17.93 1.67 -3.12
N ASP A 19 17.36 0.86 -2.22
CA ASP A 19 17.78 -0.52 -2.02
C ASP A 19 17.51 -1.36 -3.27
N LEU A 20 16.35 -1.19 -3.90
CA LEU A 20 15.99 -1.89 -5.14
C LEU A 20 16.94 -1.56 -6.29
N MET A 21 17.33 -0.29 -6.42
CA MET A 21 18.30 0.12 -7.44
C MET A 21 19.69 -0.51 -7.26
N ARG A 22 20.02 -0.99 -6.05
CA ARG A 22 21.29 -1.69 -5.77
C ARG A 22 21.21 -3.19 -6.10
N ILE A 23 20.00 -3.76 -6.21
CA ILE A 23 19.80 -5.18 -6.48
C ILE A 23 19.87 -5.44 -8.00
N LYS A 24 20.83 -6.27 -8.42
CA LYS A 24 21.05 -6.59 -9.84
C LYS A 24 19.82 -7.19 -10.54
N THR A 25 19.03 -8.00 -9.84
CA THR A 25 17.82 -8.66 -10.36
C THR A 25 16.74 -7.67 -10.80
N VAL A 26 16.73 -6.46 -10.24
CA VAL A 26 15.67 -5.47 -10.45
C VAL A 26 16.11 -4.33 -11.38
N LYS A 27 17.41 -4.24 -11.67
CA LYS A 27 18.05 -3.17 -12.44
C LYS A 27 17.50 -2.96 -13.85
N THR A 28 16.81 -3.95 -14.43
CA THR A 28 16.17 -3.87 -15.75
C THR A 28 14.85 -3.09 -15.74
N CYS A 29 14.28 -2.79 -14.58
CA CYS A 29 13.04 -2.02 -14.47
C CYS A 29 13.31 -0.51 -14.61
N SER A 30 12.34 0.25 -15.12
CA SER A 30 12.48 1.71 -15.20
C SER A 30 12.47 2.34 -13.81
N ARG A 31 13.01 3.57 -13.67
CA ARG A 31 12.96 4.32 -12.39
C ARG A 31 11.52 4.52 -11.90
N GLN A 32 10.59 4.73 -12.82
CA GLN A 32 9.15 4.84 -12.53
C GLN A 32 8.59 3.55 -11.96
N GLN A 33 8.96 2.39 -12.52
CA GLN A 33 8.56 1.07 -12.00
C GLN A 33 9.13 0.81 -10.60
N HIS A 34 10.38 1.20 -10.36
CA HIS A 34 11.00 1.14 -9.04
C HIS A 34 10.24 1.99 -8.02
N ALA A 35 9.98 3.25 -8.36
CA ALA A 35 9.26 4.19 -7.50
C ALA A 35 7.83 3.74 -7.21
N ALA A 36 7.09 3.25 -8.21
CA ALA A 36 5.72 2.78 -8.04
C ALA A 36 5.62 1.59 -7.08
N ALA A 37 6.48 0.59 -7.27
CA ALA A 37 6.49 -0.59 -6.41
C ALA A 37 7.01 -0.27 -5.00
N ALA A 38 8.06 0.56 -4.88
CA ALA A 38 8.57 1.01 -3.59
C ALA A 38 7.52 1.81 -2.81
N LEU A 39 6.78 2.71 -3.47
CA LEU A 39 5.71 3.47 -2.83
C LEU A 39 4.57 2.56 -2.37
N TYR A 40 4.13 1.63 -3.21
CA TYR A 40 3.10 0.66 -2.81
C TYR A 40 3.52 -0.15 -1.58
N LEU A 41 4.76 -0.63 -1.55
CA LEU A 41 5.28 -1.39 -0.41
C LEU A 41 5.43 -0.52 0.85
N ALA A 42 5.93 0.71 0.71
CA ALA A 42 6.01 1.65 1.82
C ALA A 42 4.64 1.94 2.43
N THR A 43 3.59 2.10 1.60
CA THR A 43 2.24 2.32 2.13
C THR A 43 1.76 1.17 2.99
N LYS A 44 2.19 -0.07 2.71
CA LYS A 44 1.86 -1.21 3.56
C LYS A 44 2.67 -1.23 4.85
N MET A 45 3.96 -0.94 4.77
CA MET A 45 4.84 -0.92 5.94
C MET A 45 4.41 0.15 6.97
N CYS A 46 3.91 1.28 6.50
CA CYS A 46 3.50 2.39 7.37
C CYS A 46 2.01 2.31 7.81
N GLY A 47 1.27 1.23 7.53
CA GLY A 47 -0.17 1.17 7.88
C GLY A 47 -1.06 2.13 7.08
N HIS A 48 -0.58 2.62 5.94
CA HIS A 48 -1.31 3.52 5.05
C HIS A 48 -1.67 2.84 3.73
N SER A 49 -2.00 1.55 3.78
CA SER A 49 -2.06 0.62 2.65
C SER A 49 -2.90 1.11 1.48
N ARG A 50 -2.31 1.56 0.37
CA ARG A 50 -3.07 1.97 -0.83
C ARG A 50 -3.45 0.77 -1.69
N SER A 51 -4.55 0.88 -2.43
CA SER A 51 -4.89 -0.15 -3.40
C SER A 51 -3.87 -0.14 -4.55
N ARG A 52 -3.62 -1.31 -5.15
CA ARG A 52 -2.73 -1.41 -6.32
C ARG A 52 -3.23 -0.55 -7.49
N ARG A 53 -4.55 -0.45 -7.67
CA ARG A 53 -5.18 0.33 -8.75
C ARG A 53 -4.93 1.84 -8.58
N GLU A 54 -4.89 2.35 -7.35
CA GLU A 54 -4.57 3.76 -7.10
C GLU A 54 -3.12 4.07 -7.45
N VAL A 55 -2.18 3.26 -6.95
CA VAL A 55 -0.75 3.46 -7.22
C VAL A 55 -0.45 3.24 -8.70
N SER A 56 -1.06 2.24 -9.34
CA SER A 56 -0.85 1.98 -10.75
C SER A 56 -1.29 3.17 -11.61
N LYS A 57 -2.44 3.80 -11.29
CA LYS A 57 -2.88 5.04 -11.95
C LYS A 57 -1.93 6.21 -11.72
N MET A 58 -1.42 6.41 -10.50
CA MET A 58 -0.49 7.51 -10.19
C MET A 58 0.80 7.44 -11.01
N PHE A 59 1.24 6.23 -11.35
CA PHE A 59 2.47 5.99 -12.09
C PHE A 59 2.21 5.58 -13.54
N ASP A 60 1.00 5.70 -14.06
CA ASP A 60 0.65 5.28 -15.43
C ASP A 60 1.17 3.87 -15.78
N LEU A 61 0.94 2.92 -14.87
CA LEU A 61 1.31 1.51 -15.00
C LEU A 61 0.06 0.64 -14.99
N SER A 62 0.11 -0.51 -15.69
CA SER A 62 -0.94 -1.51 -15.55
C SER A 62 -0.91 -2.15 -14.15
N THR A 63 -2.07 -2.45 -13.60
CA THR A 63 -2.22 -3.08 -12.28
C THR A 63 -1.51 -4.45 -12.23
N GLU A 64 -1.53 -5.19 -13.34
CA GLU A 64 -0.84 -6.47 -13.52
C GLU A 64 0.67 -6.29 -13.42
N ARG A 65 1.21 -5.29 -14.13
CA ARG A 65 2.64 -4.97 -14.08
C ARG A 65 3.07 -4.60 -12.67
N LEU A 66 2.30 -3.76 -11.98
CA LEU A 66 2.59 -3.39 -10.59
C LEU A 66 2.53 -4.62 -9.66
N THR A 67 1.60 -5.54 -9.89
CA THR A 67 1.49 -6.78 -9.12
C THR A 67 2.69 -7.70 -9.34
N ALA A 68 3.16 -7.85 -10.58
CA ALA A 68 4.36 -8.61 -10.90
C ALA A 68 5.61 -8.00 -10.26
N LEU A 69 5.78 -6.67 -10.40
CA LEU A 69 6.92 -5.94 -9.82
C LEU A 69 6.96 -6.10 -8.30
N THR A 70 5.83 -5.91 -7.62
CA THR A 70 5.77 -6.04 -6.16
C THR A 70 6.12 -7.46 -5.68
N LYS A 71 5.75 -8.53 -6.40
CA LYS A 71 6.20 -9.89 -6.07
C LYS A 71 7.72 -10.04 -6.18
N VAL A 72 8.30 -9.59 -7.29
CA VAL A 72 9.76 -9.64 -7.51
C VAL A 72 10.49 -8.85 -6.41
N PHE A 73 9.95 -7.69 -6.05
CA PHE A 73 10.59 -6.78 -5.10
C PHE A 73 10.48 -7.28 -3.66
N VAL A 74 9.35 -7.85 -3.28
CA VAL A 74 9.19 -8.52 -1.98
C VAL A 74 10.14 -9.71 -1.87
N ASN A 75 10.31 -10.50 -2.95
CA ASN A 75 11.28 -11.59 -2.94
C ASN A 75 12.73 -11.08 -2.85
N ALA A 76 13.03 -9.96 -3.50
CA ALA A 76 14.37 -9.37 -3.51
C ALA A 76 14.74 -8.66 -2.20
N LEU A 77 13.78 -8.00 -1.56
CA LEU A 77 13.97 -7.21 -0.33
C LEU A 77 13.54 -7.94 0.93
N GLY A 78 12.80 -9.05 0.84
CA GLY A 78 12.18 -9.70 1.99
C GLY A 78 13.19 -10.17 3.05
N SER A 79 14.43 -10.45 2.63
CA SER A 79 15.53 -10.76 3.55
C SER A 79 16.06 -9.54 4.31
N THR A 80 16.03 -8.36 3.68
CA THR A 80 16.51 -7.10 4.29
C THR A 80 15.40 -6.41 5.09
N HIS A 81 14.17 -6.51 4.62
CA HIS A 81 12.99 -5.82 5.13
C HIS A 81 11.87 -6.85 5.39
N PRO A 82 11.95 -7.63 6.49
CA PRO A 82 10.97 -8.70 6.78
C PRO A 82 9.54 -8.16 6.97
N GLN A 83 9.41 -6.88 7.31
CA GLN A 83 8.11 -6.19 7.40
C GLN A 83 7.34 -6.20 6.06
N LEU A 84 8.03 -6.32 4.91
CA LEU A 84 7.40 -6.45 3.60
C LEU A 84 6.63 -7.78 3.41
N LEU A 85 6.97 -8.79 4.21
CA LEU A 85 6.28 -10.08 4.19
C LEU A 85 4.97 -10.05 4.98
N GLN A 86 4.74 -9.01 5.78
CA GLN A 86 3.46 -8.82 6.45
C GLN A 86 2.39 -8.48 5.41
N LYS A 87 1.53 -9.46 5.15
CA LYS A 87 0.41 -9.34 4.19
C LYS A 87 -0.80 -8.61 4.76
N HIS A 88 -0.83 -8.39 6.07
CA HIS A 88 -2.02 -7.92 6.75
C HIS A 88 -2.21 -6.43 6.53
N VAL A 89 -3.32 -6.07 5.87
CA VAL A 89 -3.86 -4.72 5.92
C VAL A 89 -4.82 -4.74 7.09
N GLU A 90 -4.56 -3.93 8.11
CA GLU A 90 -5.45 -3.83 9.25
C GLU A 90 -6.79 -3.24 8.77
N VAL A 91 -7.91 -3.83 9.19
CA VAL A 91 -9.25 -3.29 8.87
C VAL A 91 -9.38 -1.86 9.39
N GLY A 92 -8.69 -1.54 10.50
CA GLY A 92 -8.57 -0.19 11.04
C GLY A 92 -8.02 0.83 10.04
N ASP A 93 -7.01 0.46 9.24
CA ASP A 93 -6.41 1.37 8.26
C ASP A 93 -7.37 1.69 7.11
N LEU A 94 -8.16 0.69 6.69
CA LEU A 94 -9.19 0.87 5.67
C LEU A 94 -10.32 1.77 6.17
N ILE A 95 -10.74 1.58 7.43
CA ILE A 95 -11.75 2.41 8.08
C ILE A 95 -11.26 3.85 8.24
N ASN A 96 -10.05 4.06 8.76
CA ASN A 96 -9.48 5.40 8.93
C ASN A 96 -9.42 6.15 7.59
N ARG A 97 -9.09 5.45 6.50
CA ARG A 97 -9.13 6.06 5.16
C ARG A 97 -10.55 6.41 4.70
N ALA A 98 -11.53 5.54 4.95
CA ALA A 98 -12.90 5.82 4.58
C ALA A 98 -13.43 7.04 5.35
N VAL A 99 -13.09 7.16 6.63
CA VAL A 99 -13.39 8.33 7.47
C VAL A 99 -12.78 9.61 6.90
N ASP A 100 -11.49 9.59 6.56
CA ASP A 100 -10.78 10.73 5.96
C ASP A 100 -11.42 11.15 4.61
N ARG A 101 -11.68 10.19 3.72
CA ARG A 101 -12.28 10.47 2.40
C ARG A 101 -13.71 10.99 2.44
N LEU A 102 -14.47 10.56 3.43
CA LEU A 102 -15.86 10.97 3.61
C LEU A 102 -15.98 12.21 4.50
N GLU A 103 -14.85 12.78 4.95
CA GLU A 103 -14.77 13.91 5.87
C GLU A 103 -15.66 13.71 7.12
N LEU A 104 -15.71 12.46 7.60
CA LEU A 104 -16.54 12.08 8.74
C LEU A 104 -15.91 12.63 10.02
N ASN A 105 -16.45 13.74 10.50
CA ASN A 105 -16.04 14.37 11.75
C ASN A 105 -16.86 13.88 12.95
N ASP A 106 -18.00 13.22 12.70
CA ASP A 106 -18.91 12.78 13.74
C ASP A 106 -18.55 11.38 14.26
N GLN A 107 -18.24 11.29 15.56
CA GLN A 107 -17.77 10.05 16.19
C GLN A 107 -18.81 8.93 16.09
N LYS A 108 -20.09 9.28 16.00
CA LYS A 108 -21.21 8.35 15.83
C LYS A 108 -21.16 7.64 14.48
N ASP A 109 -20.85 8.36 13.41
CA ASP A 109 -20.77 7.82 12.04
C ASP A 109 -19.52 6.95 11.87
N ILE A 110 -18.40 7.36 12.49
CA ILE A 110 -17.18 6.53 12.55
C ILE A 110 -17.46 5.20 13.26
N ASN A 111 -18.19 5.24 14.38
CA ASN A 111 -18.54 4.04 15.14
C ASN A 111 -19.51 3.14 14.37
N LEU A 112 -20.48 3.73 13.65
CA LEU A 112 -21.38 2.98 12.77
C LEU A 112 -20.62 2.29 11.65
N LEU A 113 -19.72 3.01 10.97
CA LEU A 113 -18.87 2.46 9.91
C LEU A 113 -17.99 1.30 10.42
N LYS A 114 -17.39 1.46 11.62
CA LYS A 114 -16.61 0.40 12.28
C LYS A 114 -17.44 -0.85 12.59
N LYS A 115 -18.70 -0.66 12.99
CA LYS A 115 -19.62 -1.75 13.29
C LYS A 115 -20.03 -2.48 12.01
N THR A 116 -20.48 -1.74 10.99
CA THR A 116 -20.88 -2.30 9.70
C THR A 116 -19.73 -3.04 9.01
N ALA A 117 -18.50 -2.51 9.08
CA ALA A 117 -17.33 -3.18 8.52
C ALA A 117 -17.03 -4.53 9.21
N ARG A 118 -17.25 -4.63 10.52
CA ARG A 118 -17.12 -5.88 11.29
C ARG A 118 -18.22 -6.86 10.92
N ASP A 119 -19.47 -6.41 10.89
CA ASP A 119 -20.62 -7.24 10.57
C ASP A 119 -20.51 -7.85 9.15
N ILE A 120 -19.97 -7.11 8.18
CA ILE A 120 -19.70 -7.60 6.83
C ILE A 120 -18.54 -8.61 6.81
N ALA A 121 -17.48 -8.39 7.61
CA ALA A 121 -16.33 -9.29 7.66
C ALA A 121 -16.68 -10.64 8.31
N ASP A 122 -17.58 -10.64 9.29
CA ASP A 122 -18.07 -11.84 9.98
C ASP A 122 -19.21 -12.53 9.22
N SER A 123 -19.76 -11.89 8.18
CA SER A 123 -20.79 -12.50 7.34
C SER A 123 -20.16 -13.53 6.38
N PRO A 124 -20.63 -14.78 6.36
CA PRO A 124 -20.11 -15.79 5.44
C PRO A 124 -20.39 -15.35 4.00
N CYS A 125 -19.35 -15.32 3.17
CA CYS A 125 -19.51 -15.08 1.73
C CYS A 125 -20.45 -16.16 1.15
N PRO A 126 -21.50 -15.77 0.40
CA PRO A 126 -22.27 -16.74 -0.35
C PRO A 126 -21.36 -17.33 -1.44
N THR A 127 -21.14 -18.65 -1.34
CA THR A 127 -20.41 -19.49 -2.31
C THR A 127 -21.14 -19.60 -3.63
#